data_AF-A0A382HLI4-F1
#
_entry.id   AF-A0A382HLI4-F1
#
_cell.length_a   1.000
_cell.length_b   1.000
_cell.length_c   1.000
_cell.angle_alpha   90.00
_cell.angle_beta   90.00
_cell.angle_gamma   90.00
#
_symmetry.space_group_name_H-M   'P 1'
#
loop_
_entity.id
_entity.type
_entity.pdbx_description
1 polymer ?
#
loop_
_entity_poly.entity_id
_entity_poly.type
_entity_poly.pdbx_seq_one_letter_code
_entity_poly.pdbx_strand_id
1 'polypeptide(L)' 'TEQLTPMEILQFRDAAFTTYHTYKPFLDKIKRKYGESAADNIKDMTSIKLKRKILGD' A
#
# COMPACT_ATOMS: atom_id res chain seq x y z
N THR A 1 14.37 -20.41 -13.57
CA THR A 1 13.70 -19.46 -12.65
C THR A 1 12.60 -18.79 -13.42
N GLU A 2 11.34 -18.96 -13.02
CA GLU A 2 10.23 -18.24 -13.65
C GLU A 2 10.41 -16.75 -13.36
N GLN A 3 10.55 -15.95 -14.42
CA GLN A 3 10.76 -14.51 -14.30
C GLN A 3 9.38 -13.84 -14.35
N LEU A 4 8.97 -13.22 -13.25
CA LEU A 4 7.76 -12.40 -13.22
C LEU A 4 7.91 -11.22 -14.18
N THR A 5 6.85 -10.90 -14.90
CA THR A 5 6.83 -9.74 -15.77
C THR A 5 6.86 -8.45 -14.94
N PRO A 6 7.40 -7.34 -15.47
CA PRO A 6 7.38 -6.05 -14.79
C PRO A 6 5.97 -5.60 -14.38
N MET A 7 4.95 -6.01 -15.15
CA MET A 7 3.54 -5.77 -14.89
C MET A 7 3.08 -6.46 -13.60
N GLU A 8 3.36 -7.76 -13.47
CA GLU A 8 3.00 -8.56 -12.29
C GLU A 8 3.72 -8.06 -11.03
N ILE A 9 4.99 -7.68 -11.16
CA ILE A 9 5.76 -7.10 -10.04
C ILE A 9 5.11 -5.79 -9.57
N LEU A 10 4.74 -4.92 -10.50
CA LEU A 10 4.08 -3.65 -10.20
C LEU A 10 2.72 -3.84 -9.53
N GLN A 11 1.91 -4.75 -10.08
CA GLN A 11 0.60 -5.07 -9.54
C GLN A 11 0.71 -5.68 -8.13
N PHE A 12 1.63 -6.64 -7.94
CA PHE A 12 1.89 -7.25 -6.65
C PHE A 12 2.34 -6.22 -5.62
N ARG A 13 3.26 -5.32 -5.99
CA ARG A 13 3.75 -4.28 -5.07
C ARG A 13 2.63 -3.35 -4.63
N ASP A 14 1.82 -2.86 -5.56
CA ASP A 14 0.75 -1.91 -5.26
C ASP A 14 -0.35 -2.57 -4.40
N ALA A 15 -0.67 -3.84 -4.66
CA ALA A 15 -1.56 -4.63 -3.82
C ALA A 15 -0.98 -4.89 -2.41
N ALA A 16 0.29 -5.32 -2.33
CA ALA A 16 0.96 -5.60 -1.07
C ALA A 16 1.07 -4.36 -0.18
N PHE A 17 1.36 -3.19 -0.78
CA PHE A 17 1.40 -1.92 -0.06
C PHE A 17 0.06 -1.63 0.61
N THR A 18 -1.04 -1.75 -0.14
CA THR A 18 -2.39 -1.51 0.38
C THR A 18 -2.74 -2.49 1.48
N THR A 19 -2.53 -3.78 1.27
CA THR A 19 -2.84 -4.83 2.26
C THR A 19 -2.06 -4.64 3.57
N TYR A 20 -0.77 -4.31 3.49
CA TYR A 20 0.06 -4.13 4.68
C TYR A 20 -0.32 -2.87 5.46
N HIS A 21 -0.50 -1.74 4.77
CA HIS A 21 -0.75 -0.45 5.42
C HIS A 21 -2.21 -0.24 5.85
N THR A 22 -3.14 -1.06 5.35
CA THR A 22 -4.53 -1.12 5.84
C THR A 22 -4.71 -2.13 6.97
N TYR A 23 -3.68 -2.91 7.30
CA TYR A 23 -3.76 -3.91 8.35
C TYR A 23 -3.94 -3.26 9.72
N LYS A 24 -5.00 -3.66 10.44
CA LYS A 24 -5.41 -3.00 11.69
C LYS A 24 -4.32 -3.01 12.77
N PRO A 25 -3.60 -4.12 13.05
CA PRO A 25 -2.48 -4.11 13.99
C PRO A 25 -1.32 -3.19 13.58
N PHE A 26 -1.09 -2.97 12.28
CA PHE A 26 -0.09 -2.01 11.82
C PHE A 26 -0.54 -0.57 12.13
N LEU A 27 -1.79 -0.24 11.81
CA LEU A 27 -2.36 1.07 12.12
C LEU A 27 -2.41 1.34 13.63
N ASP A 28 -2.76 0.34 14.45
CA ASP A 28 -2.74 0.46 15.91
C ASP A 28 -1.33 0.70 16.45
N LYS A 29 -0.32 0.03 15.86
CA LYS A 29 1.09 0.25 16.20
C LYS A 29 1.54 1.67 15.83
N ILE A 30 1.15 2.16 14.66
CA ILE A 30 1.44 3.54 14.22
C ILE A 30 0.75 4.54 15.15
N LYS A 31 -0.54 4.35 15.43
CA LYS A 31 -1.33 5.19 16.32
C LYS A 31 -0.68 5.28 17.70
N ARG A 32 -0.23 4.17 18.26
CA ARG A 32 0.46 4.13 19.56
C ARG A 32 1.82 4.83 19.56
N LYS A 33 2.57 4.76 18.45
CA LYS A 33 3.95 5.28 18.38
C LYS A 33 4.02 6.74 17.92
N TYR A 34 3.14 7.16 17.02
CA TYR A 34 3.19 8.44 16.32
C TYR A 34 1.90 9.26 16.46
N GLY A 35 0.86 8.71 17.10
CA GLY A 35 -0.43 9.38 17.28
C GLY A 35 -1.42 9.11 16.15
N GLU A 36 -2.64 9.61 16.35
CA GLU A 36 -3.78 9.37 15.47
C GLU A 36 -3.62 10.03 14.10
N SER A 37 -3.08 11.25 14.06
CA SER A 37 -2.81 11.96 12.80
C SER A 37 -1.90 11.18 11.84
N ALA A 38 -0.92 10.43 12.35
CA ALA A 38 -0.06 9.59 11.51
C ALA A 38 -0.83 8.37 10.95
N ALA A 39 -1.71 7.76 11.74
CA ALA A 39 -2.53 6.64 11.29
C ALA A 39 -3.57 7.08 10.24
N ASP A 40 -4.17 8.25 10.43
CA ASP A 40 -5.14 8.83 9.49
C ASP A 40 -4.47 9.19 8.15
N ASN A 41 -3.28 9.80 8.18
CA ASN A 41 -2.50 10.06 6.97
C ASN A 41 -2.20 8.76 6.18
N ILE A 42 -1.88 7.66 6.88
CA ILE A 42 -1.66 6.35 6.23
C ILE A 42 -2.96 5.83 5.59
N LYS A 43 -4.10 6.05 6.24
CA LYS A 43 -5.40 5.67 5.71
C LYS A 43 -5.76 6.48 4.46
N ASP A 44 -5.48 7.77 4.47
CA ASP A 44 -5.76 8.66 3.34
C ASP A 44 -4.84 8.33 2.15
N MET A 45 -3.54 8.10 2.39
CA MET A 45 -2.62 7.75 1.31
C MET A 45 -2.93 6.38 0.68
N THR A 46 -3.39 5.41 1.47
CA THR A 46 -3.73 4.07 0.96
C THR A 46 -5.05 4.06 0.17
N SER A 47 -5.90 5.07 0.35
CA SER A 47 -7.12 5.27 -0.44
C SER A 47 -6.82 5.69 -1.88
N ILE A 48 -5.71 6.44 -2.09
CA ILE A 48 -5.32 6.94 -3.41
C ILE A 48 -4.56 5.85 -4.18
N LYS A 49 -5.20 5.29 -5.21
CA LYS A 49 -4.56 4.33 -6.13
C LYS A 49 -3.83 5.05 -7.25
N LEU A 50 -2.54 4.74 -7.42
CA LEU A 50 -1.73 5.28 -8.50
C LEU A 50 -2.01 4.54 -9.81
N LYS A 51 -2.39 5.30 -10.85
CA LYS A 51 -2.52 4.78 -12.21
C LYS A 51 -1.15 4.45 -12.78
N ARG A 52 -0.97 3.25 -13.32
CA ARG A 52 0.29 2.83 -13.95
C ARG A 52 0.11 2.71 -15.45
N LYS A 53 0.87 3.50 -16.21
CA LYS A 53 0.93 3.40 -17.68
C LYS A 53 1.23 1.97 -18.17
N ILE A 54 2.06 1.24 -17.43
CA ILE A 54 2.45 -0.15 -17.74
C ILE A 54 1.28 -1.13 -17.54
N LEU A 55 0.27 -0.78 -16.73
CA LEU A 55 -0.96 -1.55 -16.52
C LEU A 55 -2.09 -1.13 -17.47
N GLY A 56 -1.89 -0.10 -18.29
CA GLY A 56 -2.91 0.42 -19.23
C GLY A 56 -3.90 1.42 -18.64
N ASP A 57 -3.65 1.95 -17.43
CA ASP A 57 -4.48 2.98 -16.75
C ASP A 57 -4.21 4.44 -17.18
#